data_AF-A0AAX3FQQ8-F1
#
_entry.id   AF-A0AAX3FQQ8-F1
#
_cell.length_a   1.000
_cell.length_b   1.000
_cell.length_c   1.000
_cell.angle_alpha   90.00
_cell.angle_beta   90.00
_cell.angle_gamma   90.00
#
_symmetry.space_group_name_H-M   'P 1'
#
loop_
_entity.id
_entity.type
_entity.pdbx_description
1 polymer ?
#
loop_
_entity_poly.entity_id
_entity_poly.type
_entity_poly.pdbx_seq_one_letter_code
_entity_poly.pdbx_strand_id
1 'polypeptide(L)'
;MQCAVDEVELKSMRTAAPKPPTEGDLIKAMKNVAKLVNDPRLKQKLRDTIGIGTEATRAGIIKGLIDRGYLLKKKRALMASAAAHTLIEAVPAAIADPGMTAIWE
;
A
#
# COMPACT_ATOMS: atom_id res chain seq x y z
N MET A 1 -46.86 15.08 17.63
CA MET A 1 -46.07 13.97 18.20
C MET A 1 -44.69 14.52 18.49
N GLN A 2 -44.25 14.46 19.75
CA GLN A 2 -42.91 14.88 20.18
C GLN A 2 -42.10 13.62 20.45
N CYS A 3 -40.95 13.47 19.77
CA CYS A 3 -39.99 12.42 20.08
C CYS A 3 -39.17 12.88 21.28
N ALA A 4 -39.38 12.25 22.44
CA ALA A 4 -38.50 12.42 23.59
C ALA A 4 -37.25 11.55 23.41
N VAL A 5 -36.09 12.08 23.78
CA VAL A 5 -34.83 11.32 23.80
C VAL A 5 -34.76 10.63 25.15
N ASP A 6 -34.86 9.31 25.16
CA ASP A 6 -34.87 8.51 26.39
C ASP A 6 -33.48 8.37 27.02
N GLU A 7 -32.41 8.41 26.23
CA GLU A 7 -31.05 8.17 26.71
C GLU A 7 -29.98 8.86 25.85
N VAL A 8 -28.92 9.36 26.50
CA VAL A 8 -27.74 9.94 25.85
C VAL A 8 -26.50 9.28 26.42
N GLU A 9 -25.78 8.53 25.59
CA GLU A 9 -24.54 7.87 25.98
C GLU A 9 -23.31 8.61 25.41
N LEU A 10 -22.41 9.04 26.30
CA LEU A 10 -21.14 9.66 25.93
C LEU A 10 -20.10 8.60 25.57
N LYS A 11 -19.94 8.33 24.27
CA LYS A 11 -18.96 7.36 23.78
C LYS A 11 -17.57 7.97 23.60
N SER A 12 -16.73 7.83 24.62
CA SER A 12 -15.31 8.22 24.51
C SER A 12 -14.56 7.25 23.59
N MET A 13 -14.10 7.72 22.43
CA MET A 13 -13.33 6.93 21.46
C MET A 13 -11.88 7.41 21.35
N ARG A 14 -10.97 6.51 20.98
CA ARG A 14 -9.56 6.79 20.67
C ARG A 14 -9.20 6.21 19.31
N THR A 15 -8.37 6.92 18.55
CA THR A 15 -7.85 6.41 17.27
C THR A 15 -6.84 5.30 17.52
N ALA A 16 -6.96 4.21 16.78
CA ALA A 16 -5.97 3.13 16.78
C ALA A 16 -4.95 3.33 15.67
N ALA A 17 -3.71 2.89 15.91
CA ALA A 17 -2.70 2.85 14.87
C ALA A 17 -3.14 1.92 13.71
N PRO A 18 -2.72 2.22 12.46
CA PRO A 18 -2.99 1.34 11.33
C PRO A 18 -2.49 -0.07 11.58
N LYS A 19 -3.28 -1.07 11.16
CA LYS A 19 -2.86 -2.46 11.24
C LYS A 19 -1.66 -2.68 10.30
N PRO A 20 -0.64 -3.46 10.72
CA PRO A 20 0.45 -3.82 9.83
C PRO A 20 -0.08 -4.53 8.58
N PRO A 21 0.44 -4.20 7.38
CA PRO A 21 -0.02 -4.80 6.15
C PRO A 21 0.36 -6.28 6.09
N THR A 22 -0.50 -7.09 5.48
CA THR A 22 -0.20 -8.47 5.12
C THR A 22 0.26 -8.57 3.66
N GLU A 23 0.71 -9.74 3.22
CA GLU A 23 1.00 -9.99 1.79
C GLU A 23 -0.23 -9.72 0.91
N GLY A 24 -1.42 -10.12 1.35
CA GLY A 24 -2.67 -9.86 0.62
C GLY A 24 -3.00 -8.38 0.53
N ASP A 25 -2.75 -7.62 1.59
CA ASP A 25 -2.92 -6.15 1.57
C ASP A 25 -1.94 -5.49 0.61
N LEU A 26 -0.69 -5.99 0.56
CA LEU A 26 0.32 -5.48 -0.36
C LEU A 26 -0.02 -5.79 -1.82
N ILE A 27 -0.48 -7.01 -2.14
CA ILE A 27 -0.98 -7.36 -3.48
C ILE A 27 -2.15 -6.46 -3.87
N LYS A 28 -3.08 -6.21 -2.94
CA LYS A 28 -4.21 -5.30 -3.17
C LYS A 28 -3.73 -3.86 -3.40
N ALA A 29 -2.69 -3.41 -2.70
CA ALA A 29 -2.08 -2.11 -2.90
C ALA A 29 -1.41 -2.02 -4.29
N MET A 30 -0.66 -3.04 -4.72
CA MET A 30 -0.05 -3.10 -6.06
C MET A 30 -1.09 -3.00 -7.18
N LYS A 31 -2.25 -3.65 -7.01
CA LYS A 31 -3.39 -3.54 -7.94
C LYS A 31 -4.03 -2.15 -7.96
N ASN A 32 -4.09 -1.48 -6.81
CA ASN A 32 -4.78 -0.20 -6.64
C ASN A 32 -3.81 0.99 -6.55
N VAL A 33 -2.58 0.82 -7.06
CA VAL A 33 -1.48 1.78 -6.91
C VAL A 33 -1.79 3.13 -7.55
N ALA A 34 -2.70 3.18 -8.53
CA ALA A 34 -3.25 4.41 -9.10
C ALA A 34 -3.82 5.39 -8.05
N LYS A 35 -4.20 4.92 -6.85
CA LYS A 35 -4.64 5.79 -5.75
C LYS A 35 -3.52 6.62 -5.13
N LEU A 36 -2.27 6.19 -5.30
CA LEU A 36 -1.07 6.82 -4.75
C LEU A 36 -0.45 7.84 -5.71
N VAL A 37 -0.93 7.91 -6.95
CA VAL A 37 -0.45 8.84 -7.98
C VAL A 37 -1.40 10.04 -8.08
N ASN A 38 -0.82 11.24 -8.08
CA ASN A 38 -1.56 12.50 -8.13
C ASN A 38 -1.89 12.94 -9.57
N ASP A 39 -1.01 12.66 -10.53
CA ASP A 39 -1.22 13.03 -11.93
C ASP A 39 -2.42 12.24 -12.52
N PRO A 40 -3.49 12.92 -12.98
CA PRO A 40 -4.67 12.28 -13.55
C PRO A 40 -4.38 11.39 -14.77
N ARG A 41 -3.41 11.75 -15.60
CA ARG A 41 -3.05 10.99 -16.81
C ARG A 41 -2.36 9.68 -16.45
N LEU A 42 -1.36 9.73 -15.56
CA LEU A 42 -0.65 8.55 -15.07
C LEU A 42 -1.59 7.63 -14.29
N LYS A 43 -2.50 8.22 -13.50
CA LYS A 43 -3.53 7.49 -12.77
C LYS A 43 -4.49 6.73 -13.67
N GLN A 44 -4.90 7.32 -14.79
CA GLN A 44 -5.75 6.63 -15.77
C GLN A 44 -5.00 5.43 -16.36
N LYS A 45 -3.75 5.64 -16.81
CA LYS A 45 -2.94 4.57 -17.40
C LYS A 45 -2.72 3.39 -16.43
N LEU A 46 -2.43 3.67 -15.16
CA LEU A 46 -2.32 2.64 -14.11
C LEU A 46 -3.64 1.92 -13.82
N ARG A 47 -4.80 2.55 -14.07
CA ARG A 47 -6.10 1.85 -13.94
C ARG A 47 -6.32 0.92 -15.11
N ASP A 48 -5.96 1.36 -16.31
CA ASP A 48 -6.09 0.58 -17.55
C ASP A 48 -5.18 -0.66 -17.52
N THR A 49 -3.97 -0.53 -16.96
CA THR A 49 -3.01 -1.65 -16.79
C THR A 49 -3.23 -2.48 -15.51
N ILE A 50 -4.25 -2.15 -14.70
CA ILE A 50 -4.59 -2.86 -13.45
C ILE A 50 -3.44 -2.79 -12.41
N GLY A 51 -2.75 -1.66 -12.34
CA GLY A 51 -1.72 -1.36 -11.34
C GLY A 51 -0.30 -1.72 -11.77
N ILE A 52 0.55 -2.09 -10.80
CA ILE A 52 1.94 -2.49 -11.06
C ILE A 52 2.09 -4.01 -10.95
N GLY A 53 2.74 -4.59 -11.95
CA GLY A 53 2.91 -6.03 -12.10
C GLY A 53 1.61 -6.74 -12.46
N THR A 54 1.73 -7.93 -13.03
CA THR A 54 0.61 -8.80 -13.39
C THR A 54 0.26 -9.75 -12.24
N GLU A 55 -0.92 -10.36 -12.27
CA GLU A 55 -1.34 -11.34 -11.26
C GLU A 55 -0.30 -12.46 -11.05
N ALA A 56 0.29 -12.95 -12.14
CA ALA A 56 1.31 -14.00 -12.11
C ALA A 56 2.63 -13.58 -11.43
N THR A 57 2.96 -12.28 -11.40
CA THR A 57 4.28 -11.79 -10.96
C THR A 57 4.29 -11.20 -9.55
N ARG A 58 3.15 -10.70 -9.05
CA ARG A 58 3.07 -9.99 -7.76
C ARG A 58 3.54 -10.84 -6.57
N ALA A 59 3.10 -12.08 -6.48
CA ALA A 59 3.52 -12.98 -5.40
C ALA A 59 5.02 -13.26 -5.46
N GLY A 60 5.57 -13.43 -6.67
CA GLY A 60 7.01 -13.64 -6.88
C GLY A 60 7.85 -12.43 -6.49
N ILE A 61 7.40 -11.22 -6.80
CA ILE A 61 8.08 -9.97 -6.42
C ILE A 61 8.13 -9.84 -4.89
N ILE A 62 7.00 -10.04 -4.21
CA ILE A 62 6.93 -9.95 -2.73
C ILE A 62 7.85 -10.99 -2.09
N LYS A 63 7.82 -12.23 -2.59
CA LYS A 63 8.73 -13.28 -2.13
C LYS A 63 10.19 -12.88 -2.33
N GLY A 64 10.55 -12.35 -3.49
CA GLY A 64 11.90 -11.88 -3.76
C GLY A 64 12.36 -10.76 -2.81
N LEU A 65 11.46 -9.85 -2.42
CA LEU A 65 11.76 -8.80 -1.43
C LEU A 65 11.98 -9.36 -0.02
N ILE A 66 11.24 -10.42 0.35
CA ILE A 66 11.44 -11.14 1.61
C ILE A 66 12.78 -11.88 1.58
N ASP A 67 13.06 -12.63 0.51
CA ASP A 67 14.28 -13.44 0.36
C ASP A 67 15.55 -12.57 0.37
N ARG A 68 15.47 -11.35 -0.18
CA ARG A 68 16.56 -10.35 -0.14
C ARG A 68 16.70 -9.61 1.18
N GLY A 69 15.78 -9.83 2.14
CA GLY A 69 15.80 -9.17 3.44
C GLY A 69 15.30 -7.72 3.45
N TYR A 70 14.60 -7.27 2.41
CA TYR A 70 13.96 -5.95 2.38
C TYR A 70 12.62 -5.94 3.12
N LEU A 71 11.90 -7.07 3.07
CA LEU A 71 10.66 -7.26 3.84
C LEU A 71 10.86 -8.33 4.91
N LEU A 72 10.47 -8.00 6.13
CA LEU A 72 10.48 -8.90 7.28
C LEU A 72 9.05 -9.39 7.53
N LYS A 73 8.89 -10.72 7.60
CA LYS A 73 7.60 -11.35 7.89
C LYS A 73 7.52 -11.75 9.36
N LYS A 74 6.61 -11.13 10.11
CA LYS A 74 6.29 -11.47 11.50
C LYS A 74 4.89 -12.05 11.57
N LYS A 75 4.78 -13.38 11.63
CA LYS A 75 3.51 -14.12 11.50
C LYS A 75 2.83 -13.78 10.17
N ARG A 76 1.75 -13.00 10.19
CA ARG A 76 1.00 -12.53 9.01
C ARG A 76 1.34 -11.10 8.61
N ALA A 77 2.04 -10.35 9.46
CA ALA A 77 2.40 -8.97 9.21
C ALA A 77 3.71 -8.87 8.42
N LEU A 78 3.77 -7.91 7.50
CA LEU A 78 4.97 -7.49 6.81
C LEU A 78 5.47 -6.16 7.39
N MET A 79 6.78 -6.04 7.48
CA MET A 79 7.47 -4.82 7.90
C MET A 79 8.66 -4.57 6.98
N ALA A 80 8.94 -3.31 6.65
CA ALA A 80 10.17 -2.96 5.95
C ALA A 80 11.36 -3.11 6.89
N SER A 81 12.48 -3.62 6.37
CA SER A 81 13.74 -3.69 7.13
C SER A 81 14.44 -2.32 7.13
N ALA A 82 15.42 -2.15 8.02
CA ALA A 82 16.28 -0.96 8.00
C ALA A 82 16.98 -0.79 6.63
N ALA A 83 17.43 -1.89 6.03
CA ALA A 83 18.04 -1.87 4.70
C ALA A 83 17.07 -1.38 3.60
N ALA A 84 15.78 -1.74 3.70
CA ALA A 84 14.77 -1.24 2.76
C ALA A 84 14.54 0.27 2.91
N HIS A 85 14.52 0.79 4.14
CA HIS A 85 14.43 2.23 4.38
C HIS A 85 15.63 2.97 3.78
N THR A 86 16.85 2.51 4.07
CA THR A 86 18.07 3.10 3.50
C THR A 86 18.09 3.05 1.98
N LEU A 87 17.62 1.95 1.37
CA LEU A 87 17.52 1.85 -0.09
C LEU A 87 16.54 2.88 -0.66
N ILE A 88 15.36 3.02 -0.07
CA ILE A 88 14.35 3.98 -0.53
C ILE A 88 14.84 5.43 -0.36
N GLU A 89 15.61 5.73 0.68
CA GLU A 89 16.22 7.03 0.89
C GLU A 89 17.37 7.32 -0.10
N ALA A 90 18.09 6.29 -0.53
CA ALA A 90 19.23 6.42 -1.44
C ALA A 90 18.82 6.55 -2.92
N VAL A 91 17.67 6.01 -3.32
CA VAL A 91 17.21 6.08 -4.72
C VAL A 91 16.58 7.44 -5.04
N PRO A 92 16.70 7.94 -6.29
CA PRO A 92 15.98 9.13 -6.70
C PRO A 92 14.47 8.95 -6.53
N ALA A 93 13.78 9.99 -6.07
CA ALA A 93 12.33 9.95 -5.83
C ALA A 93 11.53 9.47 -7.05
N ALA A 94 11.99 9.80 -8.25
CA ALA A 94 11.36 9.39 -9.51
C ALA A 94 11.39 7.85 -9.73
N ILE A 95 12.36 7.14 -9.15
CA ILE A 95 12.45 5.67 -9.23
C ILE A 95 11.55 4.99 -8.19
N ALA A 96 11.36 5.63 -7.03
CA ALA A 96 10.45 5.17 -6.00
C ALA A 96 8.96 5.50 -6.32
N ASP A 97 8.71 6.39 -7.27
CA ASP A 97 7.35 6.79 -7.67
C ASP A 97 6.69 5.72 -8.55
N PRO A 98 5.54 5.13 -8.13
CA PRO A 98 4.79 4.19 -8.95
C PRO A 98 4.28 4.79 -10.29
N GLY A 99 4.16 6.11 -10.38
CA GLY A 99 3.82 6.82 -11.61
C GLY A 99 4.87 6.61 -12.71
N MET A 100 6.15 6.42 -12.36
CA MET A 100 7.20 6.15 -13.34
C MET A 100 6.96 4.82 -14.09
N THR A 101 6.46 3.80 -13.38
CA THR A 101 6.08 2.53 -14.04
C THR A 101 4.99 2.74 -15.09
N ALA A 102 4.04 3.65 -14.83
CA ALA A 102 3.00 4.00 -15.81
C ALA A 102 3.56 4.69 -17.06
N ILE A 103 4.66 5.42 -16.93
CA ILE A 103 5.31 6.08 -18.07
C ILE A 103 5.98 5.05 -18.98
N TRP A 104 6.49 3.96 -18.40
CA TRP A 104 7.27 2.93 -19.11
C TRP A 104 6.44 1.82 -19.76
N GLU A 105 5.27 1.51 -19.22
CA GLU A 105 4.23 0.75 -19.94
C GLU A 105 3.62 1.56 -21.08
#